data_AF-A0A7W0R5I1-F1
#
_entry.id   AF-A0A7W0R5I1-F1
#
_cell.length_a   1.000
_cell.length_b   1.000
_cell.length_c   1.000
_cell.angle_alpha   90.00
_cell.angle_beta   90.00
_cell.angle_gamma   90.00
#
_symmetry.space_group_name_H-M   'P 1'
#
loop_
_entity.id
_entity.type
_entity.pdbx_description
1 polymer ?
#
loop_
_entity_poly.entity_id
_entity_poly.type
_entity_poly.pdbx_seq_one_letter_code
_entity_poly.pdbx_strand_id
1 'polypeptide(L)' 'MTDNEVLDETYARLHHTGPEIEGWLSNHGPMAADALIRLGRAGQVEGWVDQYAQRLEEAPRPR' A
#
# COMPACT_ATOMS: atom_id res chain seq x y z
N MET A 1 16.26 3.82 5.71
CA MET A 1 15.00 3.21 6.18
C MET A 1 15.26 1.73 6.38
N THR A 2 14.89 1.22 7.55
CA THR A 2 14.78 -0.20 7.84
C THR A 2 13.53 -0.77 7.16
N ASP A 3 13.50 -2.09 6.98
CA ASP A 3 12.35 -2.79 6.41
C ASP A 3 11.03 -2.49 7.13
N ASN A 4 11.04 -2.38 8.46
CA ASN A 4 9.85 -2.03 9.24
C ASN A 4 9.40 -0.58 9.00
N GLU A 5 10.33 0.37 8.88
CA GLU A 5 9.98 1.76 8.60
C GLU A 5 9.32 1.90 7.21
N VAL A 6 9.78 1.13 6.21
CA VAL A 6 9.16 1.08 4.87
C VAL A 6 7.75 0.49 4.94
N LEU A 7 7.54 -0.53 5.79
CA LEU A 7 6.24 -1.16 5.95
C LEU A 7 5.25 -0.23 6.67
N ASP A 8 5.67 0.44 7.74
CA ASP A 8 4.87 1.42 8.47
C ASP A 8 4.45 2.59 7.57
N GLU A 9 5.37 3.09 6.75
CA GLU A 9 5.07 4.13 5.77
C GLU A 9 4.07 3.64 4.72
N THR A 10 4.24 2.40 4.23
CA THR A 10 3.28 1.79 3.29
C THR A 10 1.88 1.73 3.90
N TYR A 11 1.76 1.31 5.15
CA TYR A 11 0.49 1.27 5.86
C TYR A 11 -0.12 2.66 6.03
N ALA A 12 0.69 3.65 6.39
CA ALA A 12 0.23 5.03 6.51
C ALA A 12 -0.30 5.57 5.16
N ARG A 13 0.39 5.30 4.05
CA ARG A 13 -0.05 5.73 2.70
C ARG A 13 -1.35 5.03 2.30
N LEU A 14 -1.43 3.71 2.44
CA LEU A 14 -2.62 2.93 2.04
C LEU A 14 -3.83 3.16 2.95
N HIS A 15 -3.62 3.52 4.21
CA HIS A 15 -4.72 3.90 5.12
C HIS A 15 -5.52 5.12 4.63
N HIS A 16 -4.91 5.99 3.80
CA HIS A 16 -5.58 7.16 3.22
C HIS A 16 -6.34 6.84 1.91
N THR A 17 -6.47 5.57 1.55
CA THR A 17 -7.14 5.12 0.33
C THR A 17 -8.37 4.27 0.65
N GLY A 18 -9.18 4.02 -0.37
CA GLY A 18 -10.29 3.09 -0.33
C GLY A 18 -9.82 1.64 -0.23
N PRO A 19 -10.69 0.73 0.23
CA PRO A 19 -10.36 -0.68 0.37
C PRO A 19 -10.31 -1.42 -0.96
N GLU A 20 -10.70 -0.79 -2.08
CA GLU A 20 -10.96 -1.45 -3.35
C GLU A 20 -10.40 -0.67 -4.55
N ILE A 21 -10.20 -1.41 -5.63
CA ILE A 21 -10.00 -0.93 -7.00
C ILE A 21 -11.29 -1.25 -7.76
N GLU A 22 -11.88 -0.24 -8.41
CA GLU A 22 -13.12 -0.36 -9.19
C GLU A 22 -14.33 -0.95 -8.43
N GLY A 23 -14.35 -0.86 -7.10
CA GLY A 23 -15.47 -1.26 -6.25
C GLY A 23 -15.68 -2.77 -6.09
N TRP A 24 -14.68 -3.58 -6.46
CA TRP A 24 -14.76 -5.04 -6.30
C TRP A 24 -13.43 -5.73 -6.02
N LEU A 25 -12.31 -5.14 -6.43
CA LEU A 25 -11.01 -5.77 -6.25
C LEU A 25 -10.35 -5.25 -4.98
N SER A 26 -10.28 -6.09 -3.95
CA SER A 26 -9.72 -5.72 -2.65
C SER A 26 -8.27 -5.25 -2.73
N ASN A 27 -7.94 -4.25 -1.91
CA ASN A 27 -6.62 -3.70 -1.75
C ASN A 27 -5.68 -4.74 -1.12
N HIS A 28 -4.79 -5.30 -1.94
CA HIS A 28 -3.72 -6.21 -1.52
C HIS A 28 -2.36 -5.49 -1.39
N GLY A 29 -2.37 -4.16 -1.49
CA GLY A 29 -1.23 -3.26 -1.31
C GLY A 29 -0.33 -3.65 -0.13
N PRO A 30 -0.89 -3.80 1.09
CA PRO A 30 -0.10 -4.06 2.28
C PRO A 30 0.57 -5.46 2.26
N MET A 31 -0.11 -6.47 1.68
CA MET A 31 0.42 -7.84 1.57
C MET A 31 1.54 -7.92 0.54
N ALA A 32 1.38 -7.23 -0.59
CA ALA A 32 2.41 -7.19 -1.63
C ALA A 32 3.66 -6.42 -1.18
N ALA A 33 3.51 -5.34 -0.39
CA ALA A 33 4.64 -4.65 0.22
C ALA A 33 5.42 -5.54 1.20
N ASP A 34 4.74 -6.24 2.12
CA ASP A 34 5.39 -7.21 3.03
C ASP A 34 6.14 -8.29 2.23
N ALA A 35 5.54 -8.81 1.16
CA ALA A 35 6.19 -9.78 0.29
C ALA A 35 7.45 -9.22 -0.41
N LEU A 36 7.39 -8.00 -0.95
CA LEU A 36 8.54 -7.34 -1.58
C LEU A 36 9.69 -7.12 -0.59
N ILE A 37 9.39 -6.70 0.64
CA ILE A 37 10.37 -6.50 1.70
C ILE A 37 11.06 -7.83 2.03
N ARG A 38 10.29 -8.91 2.26
CA ARG A 38 10.83 -10.25 2.54
C ARG A 38 11.69 -10.82 1.39
N LEU A 39 11.45 -10.36 0.17
CA LEU A 39 12.26 -10.71 -1.01
C LEU A 39 13.51 -9.81 -1.19
N GLY A 40 13.83 -8.95 -0.21
CA GLY A 40 14.98 -8.05 -0.26
C GLY A 40 14.79 -6.86 -1.22
N ARG A 41 13.54 -6.50 -1.53
CA ARG A 41 13.19 -5.43 -2.47
C ARG A 41 12.62 -4.18 -1.80
N ALA A 42 12.94 -3.95 -0.53
CA ALA A 42 12.46 -2.80 0.24
C ALA A 42 12.64 -1.46 -0.49
N GLY A 43 13.78 -1.24 -1.15
CA GLY A 43 14.04 0.00 -1.91
C GLY A 43 13.17 0.21 -3.17
N GLN A 44 12.35 -0.76 -3.57
CA GLN A 44 11.38 -0.63 -4.67
C GLN A 44 9.96 -0.35 -4.15
N VAL A 45 9.70 -0.53 -2.86
CA VAL A 45 8.34 -0.52 -2.29
C VAL A 45 7.72 0.86 -2.39
N GLU A 46 8.43 1.93 -2.02
CA GLU A 46 7.87 3.30 -2.06
C GLU A 46 7.33 3.68 -3.44
N GLY A 47 8.16 3.55 -4.48
CA GLY A 47 7.75 3.88 -5.86
C GLY A 47 6.70 2.92 -6.43
N TRP A 48 6.61 1.70 -5.91
CA TRP A 48 5.54 0.77 -6.25
C TRP A 48 4.22 1.15 -5.55
N VAL A 49 4.25 1.50 -4.26
CA VAL A 49 3.09 1.96 -3.48
C VAL A 49 2.52 3.24 -4.08
N ASP A 50 3.37 4.18 -4.50
CA ASP A 50 2.92 5.43 -5.12
C ASP A 50 2.11 5.20 -6.39
N GLN A 51 2.54 4.25 -7.23
CA GLN A 51 1.80 3.88 -8.43
C GLN A 51 0.56 3.05 -8.12
N TYR A 52 0.64 2.17 -7.12
CA TYR A 52 -0.47 1.33 -6.71
C TYR A 52 -1.62 2.16 -6.11
N ALA A 53 -1.30 3.13 -5.26
CA ALA A 53 -2.27 4.00 -4.60
C ALA A 53 -3.10 4.83 -5.58
N GLN A 54 -2.55 5.19 -6.74
CA GLN A 54 -3.30 5.90 -7.81
C GLN A 54 -4.44 5.08 -8.41
N ARG A 55 -4.47 3.76 -8.18
CA ARG A 55 -5.52 2.86 -8.67
C ARG A 55 -6.60 2.60 -7.64
N LEU A 56 -6.35 2.94 -6.38
CA LEU A 56 -7.28 2.73 -5.29
C LEU A 56 -8.32 3.84 -5.28
N GLU A 57 -9.50 3.49 -4.81
CA GLU A 57 -10.57 4.46 -4.60
C GLU A 57 -10.26 5.45 -3.47
N GLU A 58 -11.14 6.41 -3.27
CA GLU A 58 -11.06 7.34 -2.15
C GLU A 58 -11.36 6.62 -0.82
N ALA A 59 -10.74 7.09 0.26
CA ALA A 59 -11.00 6.55 1.59
C ALA A 59 -12.48 6.70 1.99
N PRO A 60 -13.06 5.74 2.72
CA PRO A 60 -14.42 5.86 3.24
C PRO A 60 -14.56 7.09 4.13
N ARG A 61 -15.65 7.83 3.95
CA ARG A 61 -15.97 8.94 4.85
C ARG A 61 -16.40 8.40 6.22
N PRO A 62 -15.91 8.97 7.33
CA PRO A 62 -16.39 8.63 8.66
C PRO A 62 -17.91 8.85 8.74
N ARG A 63 -18.60 7.97 9.49
CA ARG A 63 -20.03 8.07 9.75
C ARG A 63 -20.32 9.02 10.92
#